data_AF-A0A847KLC5-F1
#
_entry.id   AF-A0A847KLC5-F1
#
_cell.length_a   1.000
_cell.length_b   1.000
_cell.length_c   1.000
_cell.angle_alpha   90.00
_cell.angle_beta   90.00
_cell.angle_gamma   90.00
#
_symmetry.space_group_name_H-M   'P 1'
#
loop_
_entity.id
_entity.type
_entity.pdbx_description
1 polymer ?
#
loop_
_entity_poly.entity_id
_entity_poly.type
_entity_poly.pdbx_seq_one_letter_code
_entity_poly.pdbx_strand_id
1 'polypeptide(L)'
;MTSQERIPRGTASEVEALIPSTEEELLARLGALAVGESLGFGPADMGRFVRVGRRWLETQADSLRDLLCEAPTVLYARAVAAGDDAVLATALADVLLGVYGLPTAATAALLLTRRGLDTLCSRV
;
A
#
# COMPACT_ATOMS: atom_id res chain seq x y z
N MET A 1 4.25 -38.12 -2.49
CA MET A 1 5.08 -36.93 -2.80
C MET A 1 4.15 -35.85 -3.32
N THR A 2 3.57 -35.06 -2.43
CA THR A 2 2.68 -33.96 -2.79
C THR A 2 3.52 -32.75 -3.13
N SER A 3 3.54 -32.40 -4.41
CA SER A 3 4.02 -31.11 -4.90
C SER A 3 3.17 -30.01 -4.27
N GLN A 4 3.67 -29.39 -3.20
CA GLN A 4 3.16 -28.10 -2.75
C GLN A 4 3.55 -27.07 -3.82
N GLU A 5 2.57 -26.76 -4.66
CA GLU A 5 2.57 -25.62 -5.54
C GLU A 5 2.89 -24.37 -4.70
N ARG A 6 4.07 -23.79 -4.93
CA ARG A 6 4.47 -22.52 -4.32
C ARG A 6 3.48 -21.48 -4.81
N ILE A 7 2.46 -21.17 -4.01
CA ILE A 7 1.58 -20.02 -4.25
C ILE A 7 2.51 -18.81 -4.37
N PRO A 8 2.59 -18.12 -5.53
CA PRO A 8 3.33 -16.87 -5.60
C PRO A 8 2.70 -15.96 -4.54
N ARG A 9 3.52 -15.42 -3.62
CA ARG A 9 3.08 -14.34 -2.73
C ARG A 9 2.81 -13.12 -3.61
N GLY A 10 1.64 -13.09 -4.21
CA GLY A 10 1.16 -12.00 -5.03
C GLY A 10 0.82 -10.81 -4.16
N THR A 11 0.73 -9.65 -4.78
CA THR A 11 0.23 -8.40 -4.19
C THR A 11 -1.06 -8.61 -3.41
N ALA A 12 -2.00 -9.41 -3.92
CA ALA A 12 -3.25 -9.75 -3.25
C ALA A 12 -3.04 -10.39 -1.85
N SER A 13 -2.13 -11.35 -1.72
CA SER A 13 -1.86 -12.02 -0.44
C SER A 13 -1.21 -11.10 0.58
N GLU A 14 -0.32 -10.20 0.12
CA GLU A 14 0.28 -9.18 0.98
C GLU A 14 -0.73 -8.13 1.43
N VAL A 15 -1.63 -7.71 0.53
CA VAL A 15 -2.74 -6.80 0.86
C VAL A 15 -3.67 -7.46 1.87
N GLU A 16 -4.08 -8.71 1.66
CA GLU A 16 -4.97 -9.45 2.57
C GLU A 16 -4.38 -9.56 3.98
N ALA A 17 -3.08 -9.82 4.09
CA ALA A 17 -2.38 -9.85 5.37
C ALA A 17 -2.35 -8.50 6.11
N LEU A 18 -2.57 -7.39 5.40
CA LEU A 18 -2.56 -6.02 5.91
C LEU A 18 -3.96 -5.47 6.23
N ILE A 19 -5.03 -6.09 5.71
CA ILE A 19 -6.42 -5.69 5.98
C ILE A 19 -6.72 -5.49 7.47
N PRO A 20 -6.27 -6.35 8.42
CA PRO A 20 -6.59 -6.14 9.83
C PRO A 20 -5.80 -5.01 10.49
N SER A 21 -4.72 -4.51 9.87
CA SER A 21 -3.89 -3.46 10.47
C SER A 21 -4.65 -2.14 10.59
N THR A 22 -4.34 -1.32 11.58
CA THR A 22 -4.86 0.06 11.69
C THR A 22 -4.11 1.00 10.75
N GLU A 23 -4.63 2.21 10.49
CA GLU A 23 -3.89 3.22 9.71
C GLU A 23 -2.54 3.56 10.35
N GLU A 24 -2.50 3.66 11.69
CA GLU A 24 -1.28 3.96 12.42
C GLU A 24 -0.22 2.84 12.25
N GLU A 25 -0.63 1.58 12.34
CA GLU A 25 0.24 0.43 12.09
C GLU A 25 0.75 0.40 10.65
N LEU A 26 -0.10 0.73 9.67
CA LEU A 26 0.31 0.80 8.27
C LEU A 26 1.31 1.95 8.03
N LEU A 27 1.11 3.12 8.66
CA LEU A 27 2.06 4.23 8.59
C LEU A 27 3.38 3.88 9.26
N ALA A 28 3.34 3.23 10.42
CA ALA A 28 4.55 2.76 11.09
C ALA A 28 5.29 1.72 10.23
N ARG A 29 4.56 0.77 9.64
CA ARG A 29 5.12 -0.21 8.71
C ARG A 29 5.78 0.46 7.51
N LEU A 30 5.10 1.41 6.86
CA LEU A 30 5.63 2.16 5.73
C LEU A 30 6.87 2.95 6.13
N GLY A 31 6.86 3.57 7.30
CA GLY A 31 7.99 4.33 7.83
C GLY A 31 9.22 3.47 8.09
N ALA A 32 9.05 2.28 8.67
CA ALA A 32 10.13 1.32 8.87
C ALA A 32 10.74 0.87 7.53
N LEU A 33 9.88 0.54 6.56
CA LEU A 33 10.31 0.15 5.21
C LEU A 33 11.09 1.27 4.50
N ALA A 34 10.66 2.52 4.65
CA ALA A 34 11.30 3.68 4.04
C ALA A 34 12.74 3.93 4.56
N VAL A 35 13.07 3.49 5.77
CA VAL A 35 14.43 3.60 6.34
C VAL A 35 15.21 2.29 6.29
N GLY A 36 14.67 1.25 5.65
CA GLY A 36 15.31 -0.06 5.53
C GLY A 36 15.32 -0.88 6.83
N GLU A 37 14.46 -0.55 7.80
CA GLU A 37 14.32 -1.31 9.04
C GLU A 37 13.28 -2.44 8.88
N SER A 38 13.52 -3.58 9.53
CA SER A 38 12.66 -4.76 9.42
C SER A 38 11.32 -4.60 10.16
N LEU A 39 10.31 -5.34 9.71
CA LEU A 39 8.98 -5.46 10.32
C LEU A 39 9.08 -6.12 11.72
N GLY A 40 9.31 -5.30 12.74
CA GLY A 40 9.49 -5.78 14.11
C GLY A 40 9.72 -4.64 15.10
N PHE A 41 9.05 -3.50 14.88
CA PHE A 41 9.18 -2.35 15.76
C PHE A 41 8.36 -2.54 17.03
N GLY A 42 8.99 -2.23 18.17
CA GLY A 42 8.31 -2.22 19.46
C GLY A 42 7.38 -1.00 19.60
N PRO A 43 6.51 -0.97 20.62
CA PRO A 43 5.62 0.16 20.88
C PRO A 43 6.35 1.50 21.02
N ALA A 44 7.59 1.48 21.53
CA ALA A 44 8.42 2.67 21.71
C ALA A 44 8.81 3.34 20.38
N ASP A 45 8.97 2.56 19.31
CA ASP A 45 9.40 3.07 18.00
C ASP A 45 8.22 3.39 17.06
N MET A 46 7.01 2.92 17.39
CA MET A 46 5.82 3.09 16.55
C MET A 46 5.60 4.56 16.19
N GLY A 47 5.60 5.45 17.18
CA GLY A 47 5.41 6.88 16.95
C GLY A 47 6.49 7.53 16.05
N ARG A 48 7.75 7.05 16.13
CA ARG A 48 8.82 7.49 15.22
C ARG A 48 8.49 7.09 13.79
N PHE A 49 8.16 5.82 13.56
CA PHE A 49 7.89 5.34 12.21
C PHE A 49 6.60 5.89 11.62
N VAL A 50 5.57 6.16 12.41
CA VAL A 50 4.36 6.85 11.93
C VAL A 50 4.72 8.19 11.30
N ARG A 51 5.59 8.99 11.95
CA ARG A 51 6.04 10.28 11.39
C ARG A 51 6.83 10.09 10.10
N VAL A 52 7.69 9.08 10.04
CA VAL A 52 8.47 8.75 8.83
C VAL A 52 7.53 8.32 7.69
N GLY A 53 6.55 7.45 7.95
CA GLY A 53 5.60 6.98 6.94
C GLY A 53 4.71 8.10 6.41
N ARG A 54 4.27 9.03 7.26
CA ARG A 54 3.55 10.25 6.82
C ARG A 54 4.41 11.09 5.89
N ARG A 55 5.65 11.39 6.30
CA ARG A 55 6.59 12.17 5.49
C ARG A 55 6.91 11.48 4.16
N TRP A 56 7.01 10.15 4.16
CA TRP A 56 7.22 9.37 2.94
C TRP A 56 6.05 9.58 1.96
N LEU A 57 4.80 9.47 2.42
CA LEU A 57 3.62 9.70 1.58
C LEU A 57 3.57 11.12 1.01
N GLU A 58 3.88 12.12 1.85
CA GLU A 58 3.95 13.52 1.42
C GLU A 58 5.02 13.73 0.34
N THR A 59 6.19 13.11 0.53
CA THR A 59 7.31 13.21 -0.42
C THR A 59 7.01 12.51 -1.74
N GLN A 60 6.28 11.40 -1.71
CA GLN A 60 5.93 10.62 -2.89
C GLN A 60 4.60 11.05 -3.53
N ALA A 61 3.92 12.07 -3.00
CA ALA A 61 2.55 12.39 -3.40
C ALA A 61 2.40 12.65 -4.90
N ASP A 62 3.35 13.36 -5.52
CA ASP A 62 3.31 13.66 -6.94
C ASP A 62 3.59 12.40 -7.79
N SER A 63 4.64 11.65 -7.47
CA SER A 63 4.95 10.37 -8.12
C SER A 63 3.80 9.37 -8.03
N LEU A 64 3.15 9.28 -6.85
CA LEU A 64 2.00 8.40 -6.64
C LEU A 64 0.80 8.85 -7.47
N ARG A 65 0.58 10.16 -7.63
CA ARG A 65 -0.49 10.69 -8.46
C ARG A 65 -0.28 10.31 -9.92
N ASP A 66 0.92 10.55 -10.45
CA ASP A 66 1.27 10.28 -11.84
C ASP A 66 1.15 8.78 -12.17
N LEU A 67 1.50 7.91 -11.22
CA LEU A 67 1.41 6.46 -11.38
C LEU A 67 -0.04 5.95 -11.29
N LEU A 68 -0.87 6.51 -10.40
CA LEU A 68 -2.13 5.88 -10.01
C LEU A 68 -3.38 6.50 -10.64
N CYS A 69 -3.42 7.82 -10.83
CA CYS A 69 -4.67 8.50 -11.14
C CYS A 69 -5.16 8.24 -12.57
N GLU A 70 -4.24 7.98 -13.51
CA GLU A 70 -4.57 7.67 -14.91
C GLU A 70 -4.32 6.19 -15.27
N ALA A 71 -3.89 5.37 -14.32
CA ALA A 71 -3.62 3.96 -14.59
C ALA A 71 -4.92 3.21 -14.96
N PRO A 72 -5.02 2.56 -16.13
CA PRO A 72 -6.23 1.86 -16.56
C PRO A 72 -6.71 0.81 -15.56
N THR A 73 -5.77 0.08 -14.95
CA THR A 73 -6.07 -0.92 -13.91
C THR A 73 -6.74 -0.29 -12.68
N VAL A 74 -6.29 0.90 -12.27
CA VAL A 74 -6.84 1.62 -11.11
C VAL A 74 -8.21 2.19 -11.46
N LEU A 75 -8.37 2.81 -12.63
CA LEU A 75 -9.65 3.32 -13.10
C LEU A 75 -10.71 2.21 -13.21
N TYR A 76 -10.34 1.06 -13.77
CA TYR A 76 -11.21 -0.11 -13.84
C TYR A 76 -11.56 -0.62 -12.44
N ALA A 77 -10.56 -0.82 -11.57
CA ALA A 77 -10.77 -1.27 -10.20
C ALA A 77 -11.72 -0.34 -9.44
N ARG A 78 -11.59 0.98 -9.58
CA ARG A 78 -12.53 1.95 -8.98
C ARG A 78 -13.96 1.76 -9.47
N ALA A 79 -14.14 1.50 -10.76
CA ALA A 79 -15.46 1.32 -11.36
C ALA A 79 -16.14 0.02 -10.89
N VAL A 80 -15.37 -1.06 -10.68
CA VAL A 80 -15.91 -2.38 -10.36
C VAL A 80 -15.86 -2.75 -8.87
N ALA A 81 -15.02 -2.11 -8.07
CA ALA A 81 -14.81 -2.49 -6.67
C ALA A 81 -16.08 -2.37 -5.83
N ALA A 82 -17.06 -1.54 -6.20
CA ALA A 82 -18.33 -1.39 -5.47
C ALA A 82 -18.17 -1.18 -3.94
N GLY A 83 -17.05 -0.60 -3.51
CA GLY A 83 -16.69 -0.43 -2.09
C GLY A 83 -15.81 -1.55 -1.49
N ASP A 84 -15.33 -2.49 -2.31
CA ASP A 84 -14.35 -3.50 -1.91
C ASP A 84 -12.93 -2.90 -1.91
N ASP A 85 -12.51 -2.50 -0.71
CA ASP A 85 -11.20 -1.95 -0.45
C ASP A 85 -10.06 -2.92 -0.79
N ALA A 86 -10.28 -4.24 -0.71
CA ALA A 86 -9.25 -5.23 -0.99
C ALA A 86 -8.97 -5.31 -2.50
N VAL A 87 -10.02 -5.26 -3.32
CA VAL A 87 -9.89 -5.21 -4.79
C VAL A 87 -9.14 -3.95 -5.22
N LEU A 88 -9.53 -2.78 -4.69
CA LEU A 88 -8.86 -1.52 -5.02
C LEU A 88 -7.40 -1.51 -4.52
N ALA A 89 -7.15 -1.93 -3.28
CA ALA A 89 -5.80 -1.98 -2.73
C ALA A 89 -4.91 -2.95 -3.53
N THR A 90 -5.43 -4.08 -4.01
CA THR A 90 -4.66 -5.00 -4.86
C THR A 90 -4.28 -4.35 -6.19
N ALA A 91 -5.22 -3.68 -6.85
CA ALA A 91 -4.96 -2.97 -8.10
C ALA A 91 -3.92 -1.85 -7.94
N LEU A 92 -4.00 -1.08 -6.84
CA LEU A 92 -3.00 -0.07 -6.51
C LEU A 92 -1.63 -0.72 -6.24
N ALA A 93 -1.59 -1.82 -5.49
CA ALA A 93 -0.37 -2.53 -5.16
C ALA A 93 0.33 -3.08 -6.42
N ASP A 94 -0.42 -3.55 -7.41
CA ASP A 94 0.11 -4.04 -8.69
C ASP A 94 0.84 -2.93 -9.46
N VAL A 95 0.25 -1.73 -9.53
CA VAL A 95 0.89 -0.58 -10.19
C VAL A 95 2.16 -0.15 -9.44
N LEU A 96 2.09 -0.11 -8.10
CA LEU A 96 3.20 0.31 -7.24
C LEU A 96 4.33 -0.72 -7.18
N LEU A 97 4.05 -2.00 -7.46
CA LEU A 97 5.00 -3.10 -7.34
C LEU A 97 6.26 -2.86 -8.18
N GLY A 98 6.09 -2.39 -9.42
CA GLY A 98 7.20 -2.15 -10.35
C GLY A 98 8.16 -1.05 -9.90
N VAL A 99 7.72 -0.17 -9.00
CA VAL A 99 8.50 1.00 -8.55
C VAL A 99 9.07 0.78 -7.15
N TYR A 100 8.26 0.25 -6.22
CA TYR A 100 8.59 0.20 -4.81
C TYR A 100 8.84 -1.20 -4.26
N GLY A 101 8.45 -2.25 -4.99
CA GLY A 101 8.54 -3.63 -4.53
C GLY A 101 7.62 -3.97 -3.35
N LEU A 102 7.61 -5.26 -2.97
CA LEU A 102 6.95 -5.72 -1.75
C LEU A 102 7.91 -5.60 -0.55
N PRO A 103 7.41 -5.31 0.66
CA PRO A 103 6.00 -5.10 1.03
C PRO A 103 5.54 -3.63 0.96
N THR A 104 6.38 -2.72 0.48
CA THR A 104 6.11 -1.27 0.42
C THR A 104 4.89 -0.95 -0.43
N ALA A 105 4.80 -1.55 -1.63
CA ALA A 105 3.68 -1.36 -2.55
C ALA A 105 2.32 -1.72 -1.91
N ALA A 106 2.22 -2.88 -1.25
CA ALA A 106 1.00 -3.33 -0.59
C ALA A 106 0.62 -2.43 0.61
N THR A 107 1.62 -2.00 1.39
CA THR A 107 1.39 -1.11 2.54
C THR A 107 0.89 0.27 2.10
N ALA A 108 1.54 0.87 1.09
CA ALA A 108 1.13 2.16 0.55
C ALA A 108 -0.26 2.07 -0.12
N ALA A 109 -0.52 1.01 -0.87
CA ALA A 109 -1.80 0.79 -1.53
C ALA A 109 -2.97 0.78 -0.54
N LEU A 110 -2.88 -0.01 0.53
CA LEU A 110 -3.95 -0.09 1.52
C LEU A 110 -4.16 1.23 2.28
N LEU A 111 -3.09 1.98 2.56
CA LEU A 111 -3.18 3.33 3.13
C LEU A 111 -3.93 4.29 2.20
N LEU A 112 -3.61 4.27 0.91
CA LEU A 112 -4.25 5.14 -0.08
C LEU A 112 -5.72 4.78 -0.29
N THR A 113 -6.07 3.49 -0.30
CA THR A 113 -7.45 3.04 -0.35
C THR A 113 -8.26 3.60 0.82
N ARG A 114 -7.77 3.45 2.06
CA ARG A 114 -8.48 3.89 3.27
C ARG A 114 -8.61 5.40 3.41
N ARG A 115 -7.61 6.14 2.96
CA ARG A 115 -7.66 7.61 2.96
C ARG A 115 -8.53 8.16 1.84
N GLY A 116 -8.94 7.31 0.89
CA GLY A 116 -9.68 7.69 -0.30
C GLY A 116 -8.73 8.22 -1.37
N LEU A 117 -8.68 7.51 -2.50
CA LEU A 117 -7.85 7.88 -3.63
C LEU A 117 -8.22 9.25 -4.23
N ASP A 118 -9.47 9.70 -4.04
CA ASP A 118 -9.93 11.03 -4.45
C ASP A 118 -9.14 12.16 -3.78
N THR A 119 -8.65 11.95 -2.55
CA THR A 119 -7.80 12.95 -1.89
C THR A 119 -6.47 13.14 -2.62
N LEU A 120 -5.93 12.08 -3.22
CA LEU A 120 -4.69 12.11 -4.01
C LEU A 120 -4.94 12.64 -5.43
N CYS A 121 -6.04 12.23 -6.06
CA CYS A 121 -6.35 12.50 -7.46
C CYS A 121 -7.22 13.75 -7.72
N SER A 122 -7.72 14.43 -6.68
CA SER A 122 -8.56 15.65 -6.82
C SER A 122 -7.86 16.88 -7.40
N ARG A 123 -6.54 16.82 -7.63
CA ARG A 123 -5.72 17.91 -8.20
C ARG A 123 -5.14 17.58 -9.57
N VAL A 124 -5.69 16.58 -10.26
CA VAL A 124 -5.37 16.28 -11.66
C VAL A 124 -6.29 17.10 -12.57
#